data_AF-A0A838HQT2-F1
#
_entry.id   AF-A0A838HQT2-F1
#
_cell.length_a   1.000
_cell.length_b   1.000
_cell.length_c   1.000
_cell.angle_alpha   90.00
_cell.angle_beta   90.00
_cell.angle_gamma   90.00
#
_symmetry.space_group_name_H-M   'P 1'
#
loop_
_entity.id
_entity.type
_entity.pdbx_description
1 polymer ?
#
loop_
_entity_poly.entity_id
_entity_poly.type
_entity_poly.pdbx_seq_one_letter_code
_entity_poly.pdbx_strand_id
1 'polypeptide(L)' 'PVEQSRTLEARARAQGDDAQLWLLEGAGHFDVIAPFAPAWRRVEEAVRSLLSTPSG' A
#
# COMPACT_ATOMS: atom_id res chain seq x y z
N PRO A 1 -11.72 0.14 6.27
CA PRO A 1 -11.48 0.88 7.53
C PRO A 1 -10.02 0.69 7.97
N VAL A 2 -9.36 1.71 8.54
CA VAL A 2 -7.90 1.68 8.80
C VAL A 2 -7.48 0.54 9.74
N GLU A 3 -8.24 0.27 10.80
CA GLU A 3 -7.89 -0.79 11.77
C GLU A 3 -7.86 -2.20 11.17
N GLN A 4 -8.69 -2.47 10.16
CA GLN A 4 -8.65 -3.74 9.45
C GLN A 4 -7.33 -3.90 8.69
N SER A 5 -6.86 -2.84 8.03
CA SER A 5 -5.58 -2.82 7.33
C SER A 5 -4.38 -2.99 8.29
N ARG A 6 -4.42 -2.36 9.47
CA ARG A 6 -3.40 -2.55 10.52
C ARG A 6 -3.33 -4.00 11.00
N THR A 7 -4.49 -4.59 11.30
CA THR A 7 -4.56 -5.98 11.76
C THR A 7 -4.00 -6.94 10.71
N LEU A 8 -4.30 -6.70 9.43
CA LEU A 8 -3.79 -7.50 8.32
C LEU A 8 -2.26 -7.39 8.18
N GLU A 9 -1.71 -6.18 8.18
CA GLU A 9 -0.27 -5.94 8.06
C GLU A 9 0.50 -6.61 9.21
N ALA A 10 0.03 -6.43 10.46
CA ALA A 10 0.66 -7.06 11.62
C ALA A 10 0.66 -8.59 11.51
N ARG A 11 -0.45 -9.19 11.06
CA ARG A 11 -0.56 -10.65 10.88
C ARG A 11 0.38 -11.15 9.77
N ALA A 12 0.42 -10.48 8.62
CA ALA A 12 1.26 -10.88 7.49
C ALA A 12 2.74 -10.83 7.87
N ARG A 13 3.17 -9.75 8.54
CA ARG A 13 4.56 -9.63 9.03
C ARG A 13 4.91 -10.69 10.07
N ALA A 14 3.98 -11.03 10.97
CA ALA A 14 4.19 -12.12 11.93
C ALA A 14 4.34 -13.51 11.24
N GLN A 15 3.87 -13.66 10.00
CA GLN A 15 4.03 -14.87 9.20
C GLN A 15 5.32 -14.85 8.34
N GLY A 16 6.07 -13.76 8.36
CA GLY A 16 7.30 -13.59 7.58
C GLY A 16 7.09 -12.94 6.22
N ASP A 17 5.89 -12.48 5.91
CA ASP A 17 5.62 -11.75 4.66
C ASP A 17 6.22 -10.33 4.71
N ASP A 18 6.71 -9.86 3.56
CA ASP A 18 7.09 -8.46 3.36
C ASP A 18 5.85 -7.58 3.11
N ALA A 19 5.09 -7.36 4.18
CA ALA A 19 3.90 -6.52 4.16
C ALA A 19 4.19 -5.11 4.72
N GLN A 20 3.62 -4.10 4.06
CA GLN A 20 3.75 -2.69 4.48
C GLN A 20 2.38 -2.00 4.50
N LEU A 21 2.19 -1.08 5.46
CA LEU A 21 0.97 -0.26 5.57
C LEU A 21 1.30 1.23 5.50
N TRP A 22 0.64 1.92 4.57
CA TRP A 22 0.85 3.33 4.31
C TRP A 22 -0.48 4.07 4.53
N LEU A 23 -0.48 5.05 5.45
CA LEU A 23 -1.62 5.94 5.65
C LEU A 23 -1.49 7.13 4.71
N LEU A 24 -2.52 7.36 3.89
CA LEU A 24 -2.58 8.45 2.93
C LEU A 24 -3.47 9.55 3.52
N GLU A 25 -2.84 10.52 4.19
CA GLU A 25 -3.55 11.63 4.81
C GLU A 25 -4.32 12.46 3.76
N GLY A 26 -5.58 12.78 4.06
CA GLY A 26 -6.45 13.57 3.19
C GLY A 26 -6.98 12.85 1.94
N ALA A 27 -6.63 11.58 1.71
CA ALA A 27 -7.14 10.81 0.59
C ALA A 27 -8.60 10.38 0.82
N GLY A 28 -9.45 10.65 -0.17
CA GLY A 28 -10.80 10.11 -0.27
C GLY A 28 -10.80 8.62 -0.62
N HIS A 29 -11.96 7.98 -0.48
CA HIS A 29 -12.09 6.52 -0.68
C HIS A 29 -11.63 6.04 -2.08
N PHE A 30 -11.85 6.86 -3.11
CA PHE A 30 -11.50 6.52 -4.50
C PHE A 30 -10.18 7.10 -4.98
N ASP A 31 -9.50 7.93 -4.17
CA ASP A 31 -8.25 8.57 -4.59
C ASP A 31 -7.12 7.55 -4.80
N VAL A 32 -7.21 6.39 -4.16
CA VAL A 32 -6.24 5.29 -4.30
C VAL A 32 -6.34 4.54 -5.63
N ILE A 33 -7.41 4.75 -6.39
CA ILE A 33 -7.60 4.13 -7.72
C ILE A 33 -7.73 5.16 -8.86
N ALA A 34 -7.79 6.46 -8.54
CA ALA A 34 -8.02 7.52 -9.51
C ALA A 34 -6.68 8.09 -10.01
N PRO A 35 -6.30 7.92 -11.30
CA PRO A 35 -4.99 8.33 -11.80
C PRO A 35 -4.68 9.84 -11.70
N PHE A 36 -5.72 10.67 -11.59
CA PHE A 36 -5.61 12.12 -11.46
C PHE A 36 -5.53 12.59 -10.00
N ALA A 37 -5.76 11.71 -9.01
CA ALA A 37 -5.73 12.09 -7.61
C ALA A 37 -4.29 12.27 -7.11
N PRO A 38 -4.02 13.23 -6.20
CA PRO A 38 -2.67 13.43 -5.65
C PRO A 38 -2.08 12.18 -4.98
N ALA A 39 -2.93 11.32 -4.40
CA ALA A 39 -2.53 10.08 -3.75
C ALA A 39 -2.04 9.00 -4.74
N TRP A 40 -2.45 9.07 -6.02
CA TRP A 40 -2.18 8.03 -7.01
C TRP A 40 -0.70 7.75 -7.22
N ARG A 41 0.13 8.80 -7.28
CA ARG A 41 1.58 8.64 -7.50
C ARG A 41 2.21 7.66 -6.50
N ARG A 42 1.80 7.74 -5.23
CA ARG A 42 2.34 6.89 -4.16
C ARG A 42 1.84 5.44 -4.26
N VAL A 43 0.60 5.26 -4.72
CA VAL A 43 0.05 3.91 -4.98
C VAL A 43 0.78 3.26 -6.15
N GLU A 44 0.97 3.99 -7.24
CA GLU A 44 1.67 3.50 -8.42
C GLU A 44 3.12 3.10 -8.10
N GLU A 45 3.85 3.95 -7.37
CA GLU A 45 5.21 3.65 -6.91
C GLU A 45 5.27 2.35 -6.08
N ALA A 46 4.35 2.16 -5.14
CA ALA A 46 4.29 0.95 -4.31
C ALA A 46 3.96 -0.31 -5.13
N VAL A 47 3.06 -0.24 -6.10
CA VAL A 47 2.77 -1.38 -6.98
C VAL A 47 3.98 -1.71 -7.85
N ARG A 48 4.65 -0.70 -8.41
CA ARG A 48 5.87 -0.89 -9.22
C ARG A 48 7.01 -1.51 -8.42
N SER A 49 7.18 -1.15 -7.14
CA SER A 49 8.22 -1.76 -6.30
C SER A 49 7.98 -3.25 -6.06
N LEU A 50 6.72 -3.69 -5.97
CA LEU A 50 6.39 -5.12 -5.82
C LEU A 50 6.66 -5.93 -7.10
N LEU A 51 6.52 -5.30 -8.26
CA LEU A 51 6.76 -5.93 -9.57
C LEU A 51 8.23 -5.91 -9.97
N SER A 52 9.02 -5.04 -9.36
CA SER A 52 10.46 -4.95 -9.59
C SER A 52 11.13 -6.08 -8.80
N THR A 53 11.16 -7.28 -9.39
CA THR A 53 11.86 -8.44 -8.82
C THR A 53 13.30 -8.03 -8.50
N PRO A 54 13.81 -8.27 -7.27
CA PRO A 54 15.24 -8.24 -7.05
C PRO A 54 15.85 -9.33 -7.94
N SER A 55 16.59 -8.95 -8.98
CA SER A 55 17.58 -9.86 -9.55
C SER A 55 18.49 -10.28 -8.39
N GLY A 56 18.59 -11.59 -8.16
CA GLY A 56 19.16 -12.22 -6.96
C GLY A 56 20.52 -11.72 -6.51
#